data_AF-B0TRY9-F1
#
_entry.id   AF-B0TRY9-F1
#
_cell.length_a   1.000
_cell.length_b   1.000
_cell.length_c   1.000
_cell.angle_alpha   90.00
_cell.angle_beta   90.00
_cell.angle_gamma   90.00
#
_symmetry.space_group_name_H-M   'P 1'
#
loop_
_entity.id
_entity.type
_entity.pdbx_description
1 polymer ?
#
loop_
_entity_poly.entity_id
_entity_poly.type
_entity_poly.pdbx_seq_one_letter_code
_entity_poly.pdbx_strand_id
1 'polypeptide(L)'
;MKDSQLLILLIFALSFSVFAGSTEPTDEERTVLESCMSLKNDSEEHSSNSCVYYIQGFLAGSLSTKSNYVLHETSGTFLDRAYRTRVGKVTSEEQPIKLCLPRNENMEQLAERLVGHLSYPIDSMQLLHSQIFNALAVESSCS
;
A
#
# COMPACT_ATOMS: atom_id res chain seq x y z
N MET A 1 0.89 -32.79 -47.19
CA MET A 1 1.36 -31.39 -47.06
C MET A 1 0.48 -30.52 -46.15
N LYS A 2 -0.57 -31.05 -45.49
CA LYS A 2 -1.50 -30.27 -44.67
C LYS A 2 -1.12 -30.30 -43.18
N ASP A 3 -0.51 -31.39 -42.73
CA ASP A 3 -0.11 -31.60 -41.32
C ASP A 3 1.13 -30.79 -40.92
N SER A 4 2.00 -30.45 -41.89
CA SER A 4 3.20 -29.63 -41.64
C SER A 4 2.88 -28.15 -41.39
N GLN A 5 1.74 -27.64 -41.87
CA GLN A 5 1.34 -26.24 -41.67
C GLN A 5 0.70 -26.01 -40.30
N LEU A 6 0.03 -27.03 -39.74
CA LEU A 6 -0.55 -27.00 -38.39
C LEU A 6 0.53 -26.94 -37.30
N LEU A 7 1.66 -27.60 -37.51
CA LEU A 7 2.78 -27.63 -36.57
C LEU A 7 3.47 -26.26 -36.44
N ILE A 8 3.57 -25.51 -37.55
CA ILE A 8 4.17 -24.17 -37.58
C ILE A 8 3.27 -23.14 -36.86
N LEU A 9 1.95 -23.26 -37.01
CA LEU A 9 0.97 -22.38 -36.35
C LEU A 9 0.96 -22.56 -34.83
N LEU A 10 1.18 -23.79 -34.34
CA LEU A 10 1.20 -24.12 -32.92
C LEU A 10 2.45 -23.59 -32.20
N ILE A 11 3.60 -23.56 -32.91
CA ILE A 11 4.85 -22.99 -32.38
C ILE A 11 4.77 -21.46 -32.26
N PHE A 12 4.06 -20.79 -33.18
CA PHE A 12 3.90 -19.34 -33.13
C PHE A 12 2.96 -18.87 -31.99
N ALA A 13 1.96 -19.67 -31.63
CA ALA A 13 1.04 -19.34 -30.54
C ALA A 13 1.65 -19.49 -29.13
N LEU A 14 2.70 -20.30 -28.97
CA LEU A 14 3.36 -20.56 -27.68
C LEU A 14 4.48 -19.57 -27.34
N SER A 15 4.82 -18.65 -28.24
CA SER A 15 5.95 -17.72 -28.06
C SER A 15 5.60 -16.47 -27.24
N PHE A 16 4.35 -16.31 -26.80
CA PHE A 16 3.88 -15.10 -26.10
C PHE A 16 3.68 -15.26 -24.58
N SER A 17 4.05 -16.40 -23.97
CA SER A 17 3.69 -16.72 -22.58
C SER A 17 4.80 -16.52 -21.52
N VAL A 18 5.87 -15.76 -21.78
CA VAL A 18 7.03 -15.67 -20.86
C VAL A 18 7.32 -14.27 -20.31
N PHE A 19 6.34 -13.35 -20.32
CA PHE A 19 6.45 -12.12 -19.53
C PHE A 19 5.46 -12.14 -18.36
N ALA A 20 5.57 -13.15 -17.51
CA ALA A 20 5.15 -12.99 -16.12
C ALA A 20 6.22 -12.10 -15.47
N GLY A 21 5.85 -10.89 -15.06
CA GLY A 21 6.76 -9.95 -14.41
C GLY A 21 7.54 -10.64 -13.29
N SER A 22 8.85 -10.43 -13.26
CA SER A 22 9.70 -10.95 -12.19
C SER A 22 9.17 -10.48 -10.84
N THR A 23 9.05 -11.39 -9.87
CA THR A 23 8.78 -11.06 -8.47
C THR A 23 9.99 -10.43 -7.77
N GLU A 24 11.11 -10.34 -8.48
CA GLU A 24 12.33 -9.69 -8.00
C GLU A 24 12.14 -8.17 -7.97
N PRO A 25 12.51 -7.51 -6.85
CA PRO A 25 12.51 -6.07 -6.76
C PRO A 25 13.40 -5.46 -7.85
N THR A 26 12.91 -4.37 -8.44
CA THR A 26 13.75 -3.46 -9.24
C THR A 26 14.88 -2.89 -8.39
N ASP A 27 15.89 -2.30 -9.02
CA ASP A 27 17.01 -1.70 -8.29
C ASP A 27 16.57 -0.56 -7.36
N GLU A 28 15.55 0.20 -7.78
CA GLU A 28 14.93 1.26 -6.97
C GLU A 28 14.20 0.67 -5.74
N GLU A 29 13.41 -0.38 -5.94
CA GLU A 29 12.71 -1.06 -4.85
C GLU A 29 13.70 -1.71 -3.87
N ARG A 30 14.78 -2.32 -4.37
CA ARG A 30 15.84 -2.86 -3.53
C ARG A 30 16.49 -1.77 -2.67
N THR A 31 16.76 -0.60 -3.26
CA THR A 31 17.31 0.55 -2.53
C THR A 31 16.37 1.01 -1.40
N VAL A 32 15.06 1.05 -1.66
CA VAL A 32 14.07 1.38 -0.63
C VAL A 32 14.05 0.34 0.48
N LEU A 33 14.02 -0.95 0.14
CA LEU A 33 14.01 -2.04 1.12
C LEU A 33 15.27 -2.04 2.00
N GLU A 34 16.44 -1.83 1.41
CA GLU A 34 17.70 -1.69 2.14
C GLU A 34 17.68 -0.48 3.07
N SER A 35 17.18 0.66 2.59
CA SER A 35 17.03 1.88 3.40
C SER A 35 16.05 1.70 4.56
N CYS A 36 14.97 0.92 4.38
CA CYS A 36 14.06 0.60 5.46
C CYS A 36 14.72 -0.35 6.47
N MET A 37 15.43 -1.38 5.97
CA MET A 37 16.14 -2.34 6.82
C MET A 37 17.23 -1.70 7.69
N SER A 38 17.93 -0.68 7.20
CA SER A 38 18.94 0.07 7.99
C SER A 38 18.31 0.93 9.08
N LEU A 39 17.10 1.46 8.84
CA LEU A 39 16.37 2.35 9.75
C LEU A 39 15.99 1.67 11.08
N LYS A 40 16.01 0.34 11.14
CA LYS A 40 15.84 -0.46 12.38
C LYS A 40 16.73 0.00 13.53
N ASN A 41 17.93 0.50 13.23
CA ASN A 41 19.00 0.69 14.22
C ASN A 41 19.36 2.15 14.51
N ASP A 42 18.86 3.10 13.71
CA ASP A 42 19.24 4.51 13.83
C ASP A 42 18.16 5.30 14.57
N SER A 43 18.51 5.85 15.74
CA SER A 43 17.65 6.75 16.52
C SER A 43 17.86 8.23 16.15
N GLU A 44 18.62 8.52 15.09
CA GLU A 44 18.93 9.89 14.67
C GLU A 44 18.19 10.26 13.37
N GLU A 45 17.67 11.49 13.42
CA GLU A 45 16.95 12.25 12.38
C GLU A 45 16.55 11.48 11.11
N HIS A 46 15.35 10.92 11.16
CA HIS A 46 14.67 10.22 10.06
C HIS A 46 14.36 11.12 8.84
N SER A 47 14.51 12.43 8.97
CA SER A 47 14.05 13.45 8.02
C SER A 47 14.70 13.41 6.62
N SER A 48 15.77 12.62 6.43
CA SER A 48 16.45 12.44 5.13
C SER A 48 16.56 10.98 4.66
N ASN A 49 15.90 10.03 5.33
CA ASN A 49 15.98 8.61 4.98
C ASN A 49 15.05 8.25 3.80
N SER A 50 15.56 7.52 2.81
CA SER A 50 14.78 7.12 1.63
C SER A 50 13.55 6.28 1.95
N CYS A 51 13.58 5.48 3.02
CA CYS A 51 12.40 4.75 3.52
C CYS A 51 11.30 5.71 3.98
N VAL A 52 11.66 6.77 4.69
CA VAL A 52 10.70 7.77 5.22
C VAL A 52 10.05 8.52 4.07
N TYR A 53 10.84 8.98 3.09
CA TYR A 53 10.28 9.61 1.88
C TYR A 53 9.40 8.66 1.08
N TYR A 54 9.77 7.38 1.01
CA TYR A 54 8.93 6.37 0.36
C TYR A 54 7.58 6.23 1.06
N ILE A 55 7.57 6.13 2.40
CA ILE A 55 6.35 6.06 3.20
C ILE A 55 5.50 7.33 3.02
N GLN A 56 6.12 8.52 3.01
CA GLN A 56 5.41 9.77 2.74
C GLN A 56 4.72 9.76 1.36
N GLY A 57 5.43 9.35 0.31
CA GLY A 57 4.86 9.20 -1.03
C GLY A 57 3.74 8.17 -1.10
N PHE A 58 3.93 7.05 -0.39
CA PHE A 58 2.91 6.00 -0.27
C PHE A 58 1.63 6.51 0.41
N LEU A 59 1.77 7.26 1.51
CA LEU A 59 0.66 7.90 2.22
C LEU A 59 -0.04 8.93 1.33
N ALA A 60 0.73 9.79 0.65
CA ALA A 60 0.18 10.77 -0.28
C ALA A 60 -0.65 10.10 -1.39
N GLY A 61 -0.17 8.99 -1.96
CA GLY A 61 -0.91 8.23 -2.96
C GLY A 61 -2.14 7.51 -2.40
N SER A 62 -2.00 6.92 -1.22
CA SER A 62 -3.07 6.14 -0.56
C SER A 62 -4.18 7.01 0.03
N LEU A 63 -3.88 8.21 0.52
CA LEU A 63 -4.87 9.09 1.12
C LEU A 63 -5.55 10.02 0.10
N SER A 64 -4.97 10.21 -1.10
CA SER A 64 -5.52 11.10 -2.14
C SER A 64 -6.45 10.42 -3.15
N THR A 65 -6.47 9.09 -3.23
CA THR A 65 -7.19 8.34 -4.27
C THR A 65 -8.23 7.36 -3.68
N LYS A 66 -8.96 6.62 -4.54
CA LYS A 66 -9.92 5.55 -4.17
C LYS A 66 -9.23 4.40 -3.42
N SER A 67 -8.76 4.66 -2.22
CA SER A 67 -8.07 3.69 -1.39
C SER A 67 -9.05 2.88 -0.56
N ASN A 68 -8.51 1.86 0.10
CA ASN A 68 -9.23 1.07 1.10
C ASN A 68 -9.56 1.87 2.37
N TYR A 69 -9.24 3.17 2.39
CA TYR A 69 -9.44 4.05 3.53
C TYR A 69 -10.55 5.05 3.29
N VAL A 70 -11.36 5.28 4.33
CA VAL A 70 -12.22 6.45 4.42
C VAL A 70 -11.66 7.34 5.51
N LEU A 71 -11.16 8.50 5.07
CA LEU A 71 -10.76 9.59 5.95
C LEU A 71 -12.00 10.17 6.62
N HIS A 72 -12.11 9.96 7.93
CA HIS A 72 -13.24 10.42 8.70
C HIS A 72 -12.84 11.68 9.47
N GLU A 73 -13.19 12.86 8.94
CA GLU A 73 -13.18 14.08 9.75
C GLU A 73 -14.32 13.98 10.76
N THR A 74 -14.05 13.42 11.96
CA THR A 74 -14.94 13.42 13.14
C THR A 74 -16.44 13.50 12.82
N SER A 75 -16.96 12.53 12.05
CA SER A 75 -18.29 12.67 11.45
C SER A 75 -19.32 11.82 12.21
N GLY A 76 -20.36 12.48 12.72
CA GLY A 76 -21.43 11.87 13.49
C GLY A 76 -22.32 10.87 12.72
N THR A 77 -23.30 10.32 13.44
CA THR A 77 -24.24 9.25 13.04
C THR A 77 -25.03 9.51 11.74
N PHE A 78 -24.99 10.72 11.20
CA PHE A 78 -25.69 11.11 9.97
C PHE A 78 -25.01 10.55 8.71
N LEU A 79 -23.68 10.62 8.61
CA LEU A 79 -22.96 10.19 7.41
C LEU A 79 -23.07 8.67 7.22
N ASP A 80 -22.97 7.93 8.32
CA ASP A 80 -23.11 6.47 8.35
C ASP A 80 -24.53 6.03 7.92
N ARG A 81 -25.57 6.76 8.37
CA ARG A 81 -26.96 6.53 7.95
C ARG A 81 -27.17 6.86 6.47
N ALA A 82 -26.59 7.95 5.98
CA ALA A 82 -26.70 8.37 4.57
C ALA A 82 -25.98 7.38 3.64
N TYR A 83 -24.82 6.87 4.05
CA TYR A 83 -24.09 5.85 3.29
C TYR A 83 -24.92 4.56 3.19
N ARG A 84 -25.37 4.02 4.34
CA ARG A 84 -26.11 2.75 4.40
C ARG A 84 -27.43 2.76 3.61
N THR A 85 -28.06 3.92 3.48
CA THR A 85 -29.30 4.08 2.67
C THR A 85 -29.02 4.14 1.18
N ARG A 86 -27.81 4.54 0.75
CA ARG A 86 -27.47 4.74 -0.66
C ARG A 86 -26.82 3.51 -1.31
N VAL A 87 -25.98 2.78 -0.58
CA VAL A 87 -25.33 1.55 -1.09
C VAL A 87 -26.13 0.27 -0.82
N GLY A 88 -27.01 0.27 0.19
CA GLY A 88 -27.74 -0.92 0.61
C GLY A 88 -26.94 -1.81 1.57
N LYS A 89 -27.62 -2.77 2.22
CA LYS A 89 -27.02 -3.61 3.28
C LYS A 89 -25.99 -4.63 2.78
N VAL A 90 -26.11 -5.08 1.53
CA VAL A 90 -25.36 -6.25 1.01
C VAL A 90 -23.96 -5.88 0.50
N THR A 91 -23.79 -4.70 -0.09
CA THR A 91 -22.49 -4.16 -0.52
C THR A 91 -21.76 -3.41 0.61
N SER A 92 -22.34 -3.40 1.82
CA SER A 92 -21.83 -2.70 3.00
C SER A 92 -20.95 -3.61 3.90
N GLU A 93 -20.71 -4.87 3.52
CA GLU A 93 -19.98 -5.83 4.37
C GLU A 93 -18.46 -5.60 4.34
N GLU A 94 -17.87 -5.26 3.21
CA GLU A 94 -16.49 -4.73 3.16
C GLU A 94 -16.54 -3.23 3.47
N GLN A 95 -16.56 -2.91 4.76
CA GLN A 95 -16.38 -1.53 5.18
C GLN A 95 -14.92 -1.13 4.96
N PRO A 96 -14.65 -0.05 4.19
CA PRO A 96 -13.31 0.49 4.11
C PRO A 96 -12.82 0.85 5.51
N ILE A 97 -11.51 0.69 5.73
CA ILE A 97 -10.89 0.96 7.02
C ILE A 97 -11.08 2.46 7.32
N LYS A 98 -11.76 2.76 8.44
CA LYS A 98 -12.00 4.14 8.87
C LYS A 98 -10.75 4.64 9.58
N LEU A 99 -10.12 5.68 9.02
CA LEU A 99 -8.97 6.34 9.63
C LEU A 99 -9.39 7.71 10.19
N CYS A 100 -9.03 7.96 11.44
CA CYS A 100 -9.24 9.22 12.13
C CYS A 100 -7.93 10.00 12.21
N LEU A 101 -7.56 10.63 11.09
CA LEU A 101 -6.39 11.50 11.03
C LEU A 101 -6.80 12.95 11.35
N PRO A 102 -6.04 13.67 12.19
CA PRO A 102 -6.22 15.11 12.41
C PRO A 102 -6.16 15.88 11.08
N ARG A 103 -6.98 16.94 10.94
CA ARG A 103 -6.97 17.79 9.73
C ARG A 103 -5.60 18.42 9.44
N ASN A 104 -4.83 18.70 10.49
CA ASN A 104 -3.49 19.29 10.40
C ASN A 104 -2.39 18.24 10.62
N GLU A 105 -2.67 16.96 10.35
CA GLU A 105 -1.68 15.90 10.47
C GLU A 105 -0.49 16.19 9.56
N ASN A 106 0.71 16.18 10.13
CA ASN A 106 1.93 16.35 9.36
C ASN A 106 2.35 14.99 8.80
N MET A 107 2.29 14.84 7.47
CA MET A 107 2.62 13.57 6.79
C MET A 107 4.06 13.10 7.04
N GLU A 108 4.99 14.02 7.28
CA GLU A 108 6.37 13.70 7.63
C GLU A 108 6.43 13.03 9.01
N GLN A 109 5.81 13.67 10.01
CA GLN A 109 5.74 13.13 11.36
C GLN A 109 4.93 11.83 11.42
N LEU A 110 3.87 11.70 10.63
CA LEU A 110 3.13 10.46 10.50
C LEU A 110 4.03 9.35 9.94
N ALA A 111 4.77 9.60 8.85
CA ALA A 111 5.67 8.62 8.27
C ALA A 111 6.75 8.15 9.25
N GLU A 112 7.35 9.07 10.02
CA GLU A 112 8.31 8.73 11.07
C GLU A 112 7.69 7.85 12.17
N ARG A 113 6.46 8.15 12.62
CA ARG A 113 5.75 7.30 13.57
C ARG A 113 5.49 5.91 13.00
N LEU A 114 5.10 5.80 11.72
CA LEU A 114 4.85 4.52 11.08
C LEU A 114 6.10 3.64 10.98
N VAL A 115 7.28 4.23 10.78
CA VAL A 115 8.56 3.49 10.81
C VAL A 115 8.73 2.74 12.13
N GLY A 116 8.34 3.36 13.26
CA GLY A 116 8.41 2.74 14.58
C GLY A 116 7.57 1.47 14.75
N HIS A 117 6.58 1.25 13.87
CA HIS A 117 5.71 0.06 13.87
C HIS A 117 6.15 -1.01 12.87
N LEU A 118 7.18 -0.75 12.06
CA LEU A 118 7.66 -1.72 11.09
C LEU A 118 8.30 -2.92 11.79
N SER A 119 7.97 -4.10 11.28
CA SER A 119 8.51 -5.38 11.72
C SER A 119 9.58 -5.87 10.75
N TYR A 120 10.77 -6.11 11.27
CA TYR A 120 11.93 -6.53 10.49
C TYR A 120 12.13 -8.06 10.56
N PRO A 121 12.62 -8.71 9.48
CA PRO A 121 13.08 -8.14 8.21
C PRO A 121 11.95 -7.81 7.23
N ILE A 122 12.20 -6.84 6.34
CA ILE A 122 11.31 -6.46 5.25
C ILE A 122 11.95 -6.91 3.93
N ASP A 123 11.47 -8.03 3.40
CA ASP A 123 12.07 -8.75 2.27
C ASP A 123 11.46 -8.41 0.90
N SER A 124 10.35 -7.68 0.89
CA SER A 124 9.60 -7.37 -0.33
C SER A 124 8.80 -6.08 -0.19
N MET A 125 8.55 -5.41 -1.32
CA MET A 125 7.71 -4.20 -1.36
C MET A 125 6.28 -4.50 -0.92
N GLN A 126 5.76 -5.67 -1.26
CA GLN A 126 4.43 -6.09 -0.82
C GLN A 126 4.34 -6.20 0.71
N LEU A 127 5.37 -6.77 1.35
CA LEU A 127 5.45 -6.81 2.80
C LEU A 127 5.54 -5.38 3.38
N LEU A 128 6.40 -4.52 2.82
CA LEU A 128 6.51 -3.12 3.24
C LEU A 128 5.14 -2.41 3.17
N HIS A 129 4.43 -2.50 2.05
CA HIS A 129 3.10 -1.89 1.88
C HIS A 129 2.10 -2.41 2.90
N SER A 130 2.05 -3.73 3.12
CA SER A 130 1.15 -4.33 4.10
C SER A 130 1.45 -3.85 5.52
N GLN A 131 2.73 -3.68 5.88
CA GLN A 131 3.13 -3.17 7.18
C GLN A 131 2.80 -1.68 7.34
N ILE A 132 3.02 -0.85 6.32
CA ILE A 132 2.61 0.56 6.34
C ILE A 132 1.10 0.67 6.55
N PHE A 133 0.31 -0.14 5.84
CA PHE A 133 -1.15 -0.15 6.00
C PHE A 133 -1.61 -0.58 7.40
N ASN A 134 -0.98 -1.61 7.97
CA ASN A 134 -1.27 -2.08 9.31
C ASN A 134 -0.88 -1.05 10.38
N ALA A 135 0.31 -0.46 10.25
CA ALA A 135 0.79 0.60 11.13
C ALA A 135 -0.15 1.81 11.10
N LEU A 136 -0.60 2.21 9.91
CA LEU A 136 -1.53 3.32 9.74
C LEU A 136 -2.88 3.04 10.44
N ALA A 137 -3.40 1.82 10.30
CA ALA A 137 -4.64 1.43 10.98
C ALA A 137 -4.52 1.48 12.52
N VAL A 138 -3.34 1.17 13.07
CA VAL A 138 -3.06 1.27 14.51
C VAL A 138 -2.95 2.73 14.95
N GLU A 139 -2.12 3.54 14.28
CA GLU A 139 -1.87 4.95 14.63
C GLU A 139 -3.09 5.86 14.45
N SER A 140 -4.02 5.48 13.56
CA SER A 140 -5.17 6.33 13.21
C SER A 140 -6.51 5.63 13.41
N SER A 141 -6.58 4.65 14.31
CA SER A 141 -7.84 4.04 14.71
C SER A 141 -8.80 5.07 15.32
N CYS A 142 -10.07 5.00 14.94
CA CYS A 142 -11.12 5.83 15.53
C CYS A 142 -11.58 5.22 16.87
N SER A 143 -11.40 5.93 17.98
CA SER A 143 -12.06 5.63 19.27
C SER A 143 -13.42 6.29 19.38
#